data_AF-A0A9D1UYA1-F1
#
_entry.id   AF-A0A9D1UYA1-F1
#
_cell.length_a   1.000
_cell.length_b   1.000
_cell.length_c   1.000
_cell.angle_alpha   90.00
_cell.angle_beta   90.00
_cell.angle_gamma   90.00
#
_symmetry.space_group_name_H-M   'P 1'
#
loop_
_entity.id
_entity.type
_entity.pdbx_description
1 polymer ?
#
loop_
_entity_poly.entity_id
_entity_poly.type
_entity_poly.pdbx_seq_one_letter_code
_entity_poly.pdbx_strand_id
1 'polypeptide(L)'
;MLFFRLFRQIHKVLGLLLSFLFLAWFLSGVVMIYHGFPRVNQQERIEKLSVLTALPPLDSLWQHLPAGTRANGLSVDMLLDRPVFHLRAKGAAADWYADSLHAVGKPDFNACARIAVQLAGNSIYTADTLHALDQWIPFGYLRKEFPIYKFSFQDARKQQIYVSSQTGNVLQWTDRPARIWAYLGAIPHWVYFTGLRQHQPAWFNFMVWAAGMGAVMCFTGLWIGTVILWRNRRKGLRSPYKKRWLRWHHVTGMVFGIFALTFVFSGMMSMVDLPDWMKKKSEANLPPSPRGRQGAMLAPENYVLDYRLLVDSLPGVKRIEWQAFAGHPYYAVHTADGRKNIDASLSGAIRPFCLTEAIVREYLGQIHGKDAVYTLTLQTAGELPKDMPSLPVY
;
A
#
# COMPACT_ATOMS: atom_id res chain seq x y z
N MET A 1 36.05 -5.92 36.02
CA MET A 1 35.82 -7.37 35.70
C MET A 1 34.34 -7.75 35.69
N LEU A 2 33.51 -7.18 36.57
CA LEU A 2 32.09 -7.51 36.71
C LEU A 2 31.26 -7.25 35.44
N PHE A 3 31.32 -6.04 34.87
CA PHE A 3 30.58 -5.65 33.66
C PHE A 3 30.85 -6.56 32.45
N PHE A 4 32.10 -6.96 32.23
CA PHE A 4 32.45 -7.85 31.13
C PHE A 4 31.84 -9.26 31.28
N ARG A 5 31.78 -9.78 32.51
CA ARG A 5 31.14 -11.08 32.79
C ARG A 5 29.62 -10.99 32.58
N LEU A 6 29.01 -9.92 33.06
CA LEU A 6 27.58 -9.64 32.92
C LEU A 6 27.18 -9.53 31.43
N PHE A 7 27.83 -8.65 30.67
CA PHE A 7 27.50 -8.44 29.25
C PHE A 7 27.68 -9.73 28.44
N ARG A 8 28.70 -10.52 28.76
CA ARG A 8 28.91 -11.83 28.13
C ARG A 8 27.77 -12.81 28.43
N GLN A 9 27.25 -12.83 29.66
CA GLN A 9 26.10 -13.66 30.00
C GLN A 9 24.84 -13.19 29.28
N ILE A 10 24.56 -11.88 29.30
CA ILE A 10 23.42 -11.26 28.59
C ILE A 10 23.47 -11.61 27.10
N HIS A 11 24.59 -11.35 26.43
CA HIS A 11 24.77 -11.63 25.01
C HIS A 11 24.59 -13.13 24.70
N LYS A 12 25.13 -14.03 25.55
CA LYS A 12 25.01 -15.47 25.34
C LYS A 12 23.56 -15.96 25.48
N VAL A 13 22.84 -15.48 26.50
CA VAL A 13 21.45 -15.90 26.77
C VAL A 13 20.51 -15.33 25.71
N LEU A 14 20.56 -14.01 25.48
CA LEU A 14 19.73 -13.37 24.46
C LEU A 14 20.08 -13.85 23.07
N GLY A 15 21.37 -14.06 22.77
CA GLY A 15 21.86 -14.63 21.51
C GLY A 15 21.27 -16.01 21.23
N LEU A 16 21.21 -16.88 22.24
CA LEU A 16 20.62 -18.20 22.09
C LEU A 16 19.12 -18.11 21.80
N LEU A 17 18.38 -17.29 22.55
CA LEU A 17 16.92 -17.19 22.44
C LEU A 17 16.46 -16.46 21.16
N LEU A 18 17.11 -15.33 20.84
CA LEU A 18 16.69 -14.43 19.76
C LEU A 18 17.32 -14.75 18.40
N SER A 19 18.33 -15.63 18.34
CA SER A 19 18.98 -15.98 17.06
C SER A 19 18.00 -16.53 16.03
N PHE A 20 17.07 -17.41 16.44
CA PHE A 20 16.04 -17.95 15.56
C PHE A 20 15.06 -16.87 15.07
N LEU A 21 14.66 -15.96 15.97
CA LEU A 21 13.79 -14.85 15.62
C LEU A 21 14.46 -13.90 14.62
N PHE A 22 15.71 -13.51 14.88
CA PHE A 22 16.47 -12.64 13.98
C PHE A 22 16.70 -13.32 12.63
N LEU A 23 17.05 -14.60 12.62
CA LEU A 23 17.19 -15.36 11.37
C LEU A 23 15.88 -15.36 10.58
N ALA A 24 14.75 -15.64 11.23
CA ALA A 24 13.44 -15.58 10.60
C ALA A 24 13.14 -14.18 10.07
N TRP A 25 13.34 -13.12 10.85
CA TRP A 25 13.12 -11.72 10.44
C TRP A 25 13.98 -11.28 9.26
N PHE A 26 15.26 -11.65 9.23
CA PHE A 26 16.14 -11.30 8.11
C PHE A 26 15.75 -12.05 6.84
N LEU A 27 15.58 -13.37 6.90
CA LEU A 27 15.16 -14.17 5.75
C LEU A 27 13.81 -13.70 5.21
N SER A 28 12.87 -13.42 6.11
CA SER A 28 11.56 -12.94 5.73
C SER A 28 11.56 -11.52 5.15
N GLY A 29 12.47 -10.65 5.64
CA GLY A 29 12.70 -9.34 5.07
C GLY A 29 13.22 -9.40 3.63
N VAL A 30 14.13 -10.33 3.33
CA VAL A 30 14.61 -10.57 1.95
C VAL A 30 13.47 -11.03 1.04
N VAL A 31 12.61 -11.95 1.51
CA VAL A 31 11.43 -12.39 0.76
C VAL A 31 10.49 -11.21 0.47
N MET A 32 10.29 -10.33 1.45
CA MET A 32 9.40 -9.17 1.32
C MET A 32 9.84 -8.14 0.27
N ILE A 33 11.11 -8.10 -0.12
CA ILE A 33 11.58 -7.25 -1.23
C ILE A 33 10.91 -7.67 -2.55
N TYR A 34 10.64 -8.96 -2.73
CA TYR A 34 10.06 -9.51 -3.95
C TYR A 34 8.57 -9.81 -3.82
N HIS A 35 8.13 -10.23 -2.62
CA HIS A 35 6.78 -10.70 -2.37
C HIS A 35 6.20 -10.10 -1.09
N GLY A 36 5.23 -9.21 -1.24
CA GLY A 36 4.49 -8.63 -0.12
C GLY A 36 3.38 -9.53 0.41
N PHE A 37 2.67 -9.04 1.43
CA PHE A 37 1.40 -9.63 1.84
C PHE A 37 0.37 -9.52 0.69
N PRO A 38 -0.43 -10.56 0.42
CA PRO A 38 -1.45 -10.52 -0.63
C PRO A 38 -2.37 -9.31 -0.44
N ARG A 39 -2.72 -8.66 -1.55
CA ARG A 39 -3.63 -7.51 -1.59
C ARG A 39 -4.34 -7.51 -2.92
N VAL A 40 -5.52 -6.88 -2.97
CA VAL A 40 -6.24 -6.65 -4.22
C VAL A 40 -5.39 -5.76 -5.12
N ASN A 41 -4.94 -6.29 -6.27
CA ASN A 41 -4.26 -5.51 -7.27
C ASN A 41 -5.28 -4.64 -8.01
N GLN A 42 -5.17 -3.32 -7.89
CA GLN A 42 -6.10 -2.38 -8.52
C GLN A 42 -6.04 -2.44 -10.05
N GLN A 43 -4.86 -2.67 -10.64
CA GLN A 43 -4.74 -2.80 -12.09
C GLN A 43 -5.45 -4.05 -12.59
N GLU A 44 -5.18 -5.21 -11.99
CA GLU A 44 -5.86 -6.48 -12.33
C GLU A 44 -7.38 -6.39 -12.09
N ARG A 45 -7.81 -5.69 -11.03
CA ARG A 45 -9.23 -5.42 -10.80
C ARG A 45 -9.84 -4.62 -11.97
N ILE A 46 -9.18 -3.54 -12.38
CA ILE A 46 -9.65 -2.69 -13.47
C ILE A 46 -9.65 -3.45 -14.80
N GLU A 47 -8.65 -4.29 -15.06
CA GLU A 47 -8.58 -5.15 -16.24
C GLU A 47 -9.76 -6.13 -16.32
N LYS A 48 -10.34 -6.53 -15.20
CA LYS A 48 -11.50 -7.44 -15.15
C LYS A 48 -12.85 -6.74 -15.08
N LEU A 49 -12.88 -5.41 -15.11
CA LEU A 49 -14.12 -4.65 -15.24
C LEU A 49 -14.72 -4.82 -16.63
N SER A 50 -16.05 -4.80 -16.68
CA SER A 50 -16.81 -4.71 -17.93
C SER A 50 -16.58 -3.35 -18.58
N VAL A 51 -16.72 -3.30 -19.91
CA VAL A 51 -16.66 -2.04 -20.66
C VAL A 51 -17.86 -1.17 -20.27
N LEU A 52 -17.60 0.11 -20.02
CA LEU A 52 -18.62 1.12 -19.77
C LEU A 52 -19.51 1.29 -20.99
N THR A 53 -20.81 1.31 -20.74
CA THR A 53 -21.86 1.56 -21.73
C THR A 53 -22.63 2.83 -21.36
N ALA A 54 -23.54 3.29 -22.22
CA ALA A 54 -24.45 4.43 -22.07
C ALA A 54 -24.45 5.10 -20.68
N LEU A 55 -23.86 6.30 -20.59
CA LEU A 55 -23.69 7.05 -19.35
C LEU A 55 -24.57 8.32 -19.32
N PRO A 56 -25.12 8.70 -18.16
CA PRO A 56 -25.96 9.89 -18.02
C PRO A 56 -25.13 11.19 -18.10
N PRO A 57 -25.76 12.35 -18.31
CA PRO A 57 -25.11 13.64 -18.04
C PRO A 57 -24.60 13.72 -16.60
N LEU A 58 -23.41 14.28 -16.39
CA LEU A 58 -22.83 14.39 -15.05
C LEU A 58 -23.65 15.34 -14.15
N ASP A 59 -24.28 16.35 -14.73
CA ASP A 59 -25.13 17.31 -14.00
C ASP A 59 -26.29 16.63 -13.28
N SER A 60 -26.82 15.54 -13.83
CA SER A 60 -27.89 14.77 -13.21
C SER A 60 -27.46 14.21 -11.84
N LEU A 61 -26.20 13.76 -11.70
CA LEU A 61 -25.67 13.29 -10.41
C LEU A 61 -25.60 14.45 -9.40
N TRP A 62 -25.07 15.61 -9.80
CA TRP A 62 -24.91 16.75 -8.89
C TRP A 62 -26.23 17.36 -8.44
N GLN A 63 -27.25 17.34 -9.29
CA GLN A 63 -28.61 17.77 -8.94
C GLN A 63 -29.28 16.86 -7.90
N HIS A 64 -28.92 15.57 -7.88
CA HIS A 64 -29.47 14.60 -6.92
C HIS A 64 -28.75 14.60 -5.57
N LEU A 65 -27.51 15.07 -5.52
CA LEU A 65 -26.73 15.12 -4.28
C LEU A 65 -27.22 16.25 -3.35
N PRO A 66 -27.11 16.09 -2.03
CA PRO A 66 -27.46 17.15 -1.09
C PRO A 66 -26.73 18.46 -1.40
N ALA A 67 -27.44 19.59 -1.28
CA ALA A 67 -26.88 20.91 -1.52
C ALA A 67 -25.61 21.15 -0.67
N GLY A 68 -24.53 21.61 -1.31
CA GLY A 68 -23.24 21.85 -0.64
C GLY A 68 -22.32 20.61 -0.54
N THR A 69 -22.68 19.47 -1.15
CA THR A 69 -21.81 18.30 -1.22
C THR A 69 -20.50 18.64 -1.93
N ARG A 70 -19.38 18.53 -1.19
CA ARG A 70 -18.02 18.66 -1.75
C ARG A 70 -17.41 17.27 -1.93
N ALA A 71 -17.21 16.89 -3.19
CA ALA A 71 -16.53 15.65 -3.55
C ALA A 71 -15.03 15.87 -3.68
N ASN A 72 -14.26 14.98 -3.08
CA ASN A 72 -12.80 14.98 -3.19
C ASN A 72 -12.29 13.97 -4.23
N GLY A 73 -13.19 13.17 -4.80
CA GLY A 73 -12.90 12.20 -5.84
C GLY A 73 -14.18 11.63 -6.42
N LEU A 74 -14.16 11.38 -7.73
CA LEU A 74 -15.23 10.76 -8.49
C LEU A 74 -14.61 9.77 -9.48
N SER A 75 -15.20 8.60 -9.60
CA SER A 75 -14.92 7.66 -10.68
C SER A 75 -16.20 6.95 -11.11
N VAL A 76 -16.26 6.51 -12.35
CA VAL A 76 -17.33 5.67 -12.88
C VAL A 76 -16.74 4.39 -13.44
N ASP A 77 -17.35 3.26 -13.09
CA ASP A 77 -17.09 1.96 -13.69
C ASP A 77 -18.34 1.08 -13.65
N MET A 78 -18.25 -0.12 -14.23
CA MET A 78 -19.33 -1.09 -14.23
C MET A 78 -19.29 -1.96 -12.98
N LEU A 79 -20.37 -1.93 -12.19
CA LEU A 79 -20.65 -2.93 -11.17
C LEU A 79 -21.55 -4.01 -11.79
N LEU A 80 -20.94 -5.15 -12.13
CA LEU A 80 -21.59 -6.20 -12.91
C LEU A 80 -22.06 -5.63 -14.27
N ASP A 81 -23.39 -5.51 -14.44
CA ASP A 81 -24.05 -5.09 -15.68
C ASP A 81 -24.56 -3.64 -15.62
N ARG A 82 -24.28 -2.89 -14.53
CA ARG A 82 -24.79 -1.52 -14.35
C ARG A 82 -23.66 -0.53 -14.05
N PRO A 83 -23.67 0.66 -14.67
CA PRO A 83 -22.70 1.70 -14.37
C PRO A 83 -22.93 2.29 -12.99
N VAL A 84 -21.85 2.52 -12.23
CA VAL A 84 -21.87 3.06 -10.87
C VAL A 84 -20.88 4.21 -10.74
N PHE A 85 -21.35 5.33 -10.19
CA PHE A 85 -20.51 6.42 -9.72
C PHE A 85 -20.02 6.13 -8.31
N HIS A 86 -18.70 6.13 -8.13
CA HIS A 86 -18.02 6.10 -6.85
C HIS A 86 -17.63 7.52 -6.45
N LEU A 87 -18.29 8.05 -5.43
CA LEU A 87 -18.14 9.39 -4.90
C LEU A 87 -17.42 9.36 -3.55
N ARG A 88 -16.32 10.10 -3.44
CA ARG A 88 -15.66 10.35 -2.15
C ARG A 88 -16.08 11.72 -1.63
N ALA A 89 -17.23 11.79 -0.99
CA ALA A 89 -17.76 13.00 -0.36
C ALA A 89 -18.16 12.74 1.10
N LYS A 90 -18.10 13.77 1.95
CA LYS A 90 -18.64 13.69 3.31
C LYS A 90 -20.16 13.86 3.26
N GLY A 91 -20.90 13.00 3.95
CA GLY A 91 -22.35 13.11 4.08
C GLY A 91 -23.18 12.59 2.89
N ALA A 92 -22.53 11.99 1.89
CA ALA A 92 -23.20 11.31 0.78
C ALA A 92 -22.85 9.82 0.77
N ALA A 93 -23.71 9.00 0.16
CA ALA A 93 -23.39 7.59 -0.09
C ALA A 93 -22.15 7.49 -0.99
N ALA A 94 -21.35 6.45 -0.78
CA ALA A 94 -20.12 6.24 -1.54
C ALA A 94 -20.41 5.86 -3.00
N ASP A 95 -21.46 5.08 -3.24
CA ASP A 95 -21.71 4.46 -4.55
C ASP A 95 -23.15 4.75 -4.99
N TRP A 96 -23.33 5.15 -6.25
CA TRP A 96 -24.61 5.50 -6.86
C TRP A 96 -24.75 4.86 -8.23
N TYR A 97 -25.86 4.19 -8.52
CA TYR A 97 -26.11 3.70 -9.87
C TYR A 97 -26.26 4.88 -10.84
N ALA A 98 -25.52 4.88 -11.95
CA ALA A 98 -25.51 6.00 -12.88
C ALA A 98 -26.82 6.09 -13.70
N ASP A 99 -27.47 4.97 -13.97
CA ASP A 99 -28.73 4.91 -14.70
C ASP A 99 -29.91 5.51 -13.90
N SER A 100 -30.02 5.18 -12.61
CA SER A 100 -31.17 5.52 -11.77
C SER A 100 -30.87 6.59 -10.71
N LEU A 101 -29.60 6.91 -10.48
CA LEU A 101 -29.12 7.81 -9.42
C LEU A 101 -29.63 7.43 -8.02
N HIS A 102 -29.88 6.13 -7.82
CA HIS A 102 -30.14 5.58 -6.49
C HIS A 102 -28.82 5.13 -5.86
N ALA A 103 -28.66 5.40 -4.56
CA ALA A 103 -27.54 4.89 -3.80
C ALA A 103 -27.48 3.36 -3.92
N VAL A 104 -26.30 2.81 -4.15
CA VAL A 104 -26.09 1.37 -4.20
C VAL A 104 -26.36 0.82 -2.80
N GLY A 105 -27.45 0.05 -2.67
CA GLY A 105 -27.82 -0.61 -1.43
C GLY A 105 -26.87 -1.75 -1.07
N LYS A 106 -27.12 -2.36 0.09
CA LYS A 106 -26.39 -3.54 0.52
C LYS A 106 -26.58 -4.69 -0.50
N PRO A 107 -25.49 -5.23 -1.07
CA PRO A 107 -25.61 -6.32 -2.03
C PRO A 107 -26.07 -7.60 -1.35
N ASP A 108 -26.85 -8.40 -2.08
CA ASP A 108 -27.15 -9.76 -1.65
C ASP A 108 -25.94 -10.69 -1.87
N PHE A 109 -26.06 -11.91 -1.35
CA PHE A 109 -25.02 -12.93 -1.50
C PHE A 109 -24.72 -13.24 -2.98
N ASN A 110 -25.76 -13.29 -3.83
CA ASN A 110 -25.61 -13.62 -5.24
C ASN A 110 -24.89 -12.52 -6.03
N ALA A 111 -25.11 -11.24 -5.72
CA ALA A 111 -24.34 -10.14 -6.26
C ALA A 111 -22.87 -10.24 -5.84
N CYS A 112 -22.59 -10.51 -4.56
CA CYS A 112 -21.23 -10.72 -4.07
C CYS A 112 -20.53 -11.90 -4.78
N ALA A 113 -21.26 -13.00 -5.00
CA ALA A 113 -20.77 -14.18 -5.71
C ALA A 113 -20.44 -13.85 -7.18
N ARG A 114 -21.32 -13.12 -7.88
CA ARG A 114 -21.09 -12.69 -9.26
C ARG A 114 -19.86 -11.77 -9.39
N ILE A 115 -19.69 -10.83 -8.45
CA ILE A 115 -18.50 -9.97 -8.40
C ILE A 115 -17.23 -10.83 -8.28
N ALA A 116 -17.24 -11.83 -7.39
CA ALA A 116 -16.12 -12.73 -7.20
C ALA A 116 -15.85 -13.60 -8.44
N VAL A 117 -16.89 -14.12 -9.11
CA VAL A 117 -16.76 -14.90 -10.36
C VAL A 117 -16.17 -14.05 -11.48
N GLN A 118 -16.67 -12.83 -11.67
CA GLN A 118 -16.14 -11.91 -12.68
C GLN A 118 -14.64 -11.64 -12.45
N LEU A 119 -14.24 -11.42 -11.20
CA LEU A 119 -12.84 -11.18 -10.85
C LEU A 119 -11.97 -12.43 -10.88
N ALA A 120 -12.48 -13.62 -10.56
CA ALA A 120 -11.68 -14.84 -10.66
C ALA A 120 -11.57 -15.32 -12.13
N GLY A 121 -12.62 -15.11 -12.92
CA GLY A 121 -12.76 -15.70 -14.26
C GLY A 121 -13.01 -17.22 -14.21
N ASN A 122 -13.52 -17.74 -13.09
CA ASN A 122 -13.76 -19.17 -12.88
C ASN A 122 -14.97 -19.39 -11.96
N SER A 123 -15.53 -20.59 -11.95
CA SER A 123 -16.65 -20.96 -11.09
C SER A 123 -16.24 -21.10 -9.62
N ILE A 124 -17.10 -20.64 -8.72
CA ILE A 124 -16.92 -20.80 -7.28
C ILE A 124 -16.96 -22.28 -6.92
N TYR A 125 -15.94 -22.75 -6.20
CA TYR A 125 -15.88 -24.11 -5.65
C TYR A 125 -16.52 -24.17 -4.27
N THR A 126 -16.18 -23.23 -3.39
CA THR A 126 -16.81 -23.10 -2.06
C THR A 126 -17.03 -21.64 -1.71
N ALA A 127 -18.08 -21.39 -0.93
CA ALA A 127 -18.37 -20.08 -0.38
C ALA A 127 -18.57 -20.22 1.14
N ASP A 128 -17.81 -19.44 1.91
CA ASP A 128 -17.89 -19.38 3.36
C ASP A 128 -18.38 -18.00 3.80
N THR A 129 -19.08 -17.94 4.94
CA THR A 129 -19.48 -16.68 5.59
C THR A 129 -18.67 -16.50 6.86
N LEU A 130 -17.79 -15.51 6.87
CA LEU A 130 -16.87 -15.23 7.96
C LEU A 130 -17.48 -14.20 8.92
N HIS A 131 -17.56 -14.56 10.19
CA HIS A 131 -17.96 -13.66 11.30
C HIS A 131 -16.77 -13.24 12.18
N ALA A 132 -15.57 -13.71 11.84
CA ALA A 132 -14.33 -13.39 12.54
C ALA A 132 -13.19 -13.18 11.53
N LEU A 133 -12.17 -12.44 11.95
CA LEU A 133 -11.00 -12.15 11.12
C LEU A 133 -10.16 -13.42 10.96
N ASP A 134 -9.74 -13.72 9.74
CA ASP A 134 -8.84 -14.83 9.43
C ASP A 134 -7.41 -14.34 9.13
N GLN A 135 -6.55 -15.27 8.71
CA GLN A 135 -5.11 -15.03 8.44
C GLN A 135 -4.85 -14.06 7.28
N TRP A 136 -5.80 -13.94 6.35
CA TRP A 136 -5.67 -13.15 5.14
C TRP A 136 -6.36 -11.78 5.25
N ILE A 137 -7.25 -11.63 6.24
CA ILE A 137 -7.87 -10.36 6.64
C ILE A 137 -7.60 -10.04 8.13
N PRO A 138 -6.33 -9.88 8.57
CA PRO A 138 -6.01 -9.72 10.00
C PRO A 138 -6.31 -8.32 10.56
N PHE A 139 -6.90 -7.41 9.78
CA PHE A 139 -7.02 -6.00 10.13
C PHE A 139 -8.30 -5.67 10.89
N GLY A 140 -8.16 -5.05 12.08
CA GLY A 140 -9.29 -4.72 12.96
C GLY A 140 -10.36 -3.81 12.34
N TYR A 141 -9.99 -2.94 11.39
CA TYR A 141 -10.96 -2.05 10.73
C TYR A 141 -11.95 -2.81 9.84
N LEU A 142 -11.64 -4.04 9.41
CA LEU A 142 -12.52 -4.87 8.59
C LEU A 142 -13.68 -5.47 9.39
N ARG A 143 -13.67 -5.36 10.73
CA ARG A 143 -14.78 -5.84 11.58
C ARG A 143 -16.12 -5.18 11.25
N LYS A 144 -16.09 -3.94 10.75
CA LYS A 144 -17.29 -3.21 10.30
C LYS A 144 -17.94 -3.81 9.04
N GLU A 145 -17.20 -4.62 8.29
CA GLU A 145 -17.65 -5.25 7.04
C GLU A 145 -18.31 -6.61 7.28
N PHE A 146 -18.36 -7.11 8.53
CA PHE A 146 -18.93 -8.43 8.81
C PHE A 146 -20.44 -8.50 8.55
N PRO A 147 -20.96 -9.68 8.13
CA PRO A 147 -20.19 -10.86 7.72
C PRO A 147 -19.40 -10.62 6.42
N ILE A 148 -18.25 -11.28 6.26
CA ILE A 148 -17.44 -11.23 5.04
C ILE A 148 -17.62 -12.53 4.28
N TYR A 149 -17.98 -12.46 3.01
CA TYR A 149 -18.10 -13.65 2.17
C TYR A 149 -16.73 -14.00 1.60
N LYS A 150 -16.33 -15.27 1.75
CA LYS A 150 -15.09 -15.81 1.21
C LYS A 150 -15.43 -16.80 0.12
N PHE A 151 -15.07 -16.47 -1.11
CA PHE A 151 -15.24 -17.33 -2.27
C PHE A 151 -13.90 -17.99 -2.61
N SER A 152 -13.88 -19.31 -2.67
CA SER A 152 -12.71 -20.09 -3.08
C SER A 152 -12.95 -20.71 -4.45
N PHE A 153 -11.91 -20.70 -5.28
CA PHE A 153 -11.95 -21.20 -6.65
C PHE A 153 -11.04 -22.43 -6.78
N GLN A 154 -11.45 -23.42 -7.58
CA GLN A 154 -10.67 -24.63 -7.87
C GLN A 154 -9.80 -24.45 -9.14
N ASP A 155 -9.35 -23.22 -9.38
CA ASP A 155 -8.44 -22.89 -10.47
C ASP A 155 -7.01 -23.36 -10.18
N ALA A 156 -6.13 -23.32 -11.20
CA ALA A 156 -4.73 -23.73 -11.05
C ALA A 156 -3.99 -22.96 -9.94
N ARG A 157 -4.39 -21.70 -9.68
CA ARG A 157 -3.76 -20.86 -8.64
C ARG A 157 -4.44 -20.97 -7.27
N LYS A 158 -5.58 -21.67 -7.13
CA LYS A 158 -6.39 -21.78 -5.90
C LYS A 158 -6.69 -20.42 -5.28
N GLN A 159 -7.32 -19.56 -6.07
CA GLN A 159 -7.68 -18.20 -5.71
C GLN A 159 -8.72 -18.17 -4.59
N GLN A 160 -8.63 -17.15 -3.74
CA GLN A 160 -9.61 -16.84 -2.69
C GLN A 160 -9.88 -15.34 -2.71
N ILE A 161 -11.16 -14.98 -2.81
CA ILE A 161 -11.63 -13.59 -2.86
C ILE A 161 -12.55 -13.34 -1.66
N TYR A 162 -12.28 -12.26 -0.95
CA TYR A 162 -13.05 -11.83 0.22
C TYR A 162 -13.86 -10.59 -0.16
N VAL A 163 -15.17 -10.68 -0.02
CA VAL A 163 -16.12 -9.62 -0.40
C VAL A 163 -16.89 -9.17 0.83
N SER A 164 -16.99 -7.86 1.04
CA SER A 164 -17.82 -7.28 2.10
C SER A 164 -19.29 -7.56 1.82
N SER A 165 -20.03 -8.09 2.80
CA SER A 165 -21.49 -8.17 2.68
C SER A 165 -22.17 -6.81 2.78
N GLN A 166 -21.51 -5.80 3.36
CA GLN A 166 -22.10 -4.49 3.60
C GLN A 166 -22.05 -3.60 2.36
N THR A 167 -20.96 -3.70 1.60
CA THR A 167 -20.69 -2.80 0.46
C THR A 167 -20.46 -3.53 -0.86
N GLY A 168 -20.22 -4.84 -0.86
CA GLY A 168 -19.83 -5.57 -2.08
C GLY A 168 -18.39 -5.31 -2.52
N ASN A 169 -17.65 -4.49 -1.77
CA ASN A 169 -16.25 -4.22 -2.05
C ASN A 169 -15.40 -5.47 -1.80
N VAL A 170 -14.45 -5.68 -2.70
CA VAL A 170 -13.46 -6.76 -2.58
C VAL A 170 -12.40 -6.30 -1.60
N LEU A 171 -12.35 -6.96 -0.46
CA LEU A 171 -11.48 -6.61 0.68
C LEU A 171 -10.10 -7.25 0.55
N GLN A 172 -10.04 -8.46 0.00
CA GLN A 172 -8.80 -9.21 -0.13
C GLN A 172 -8.88 -10.20 -1.29
N TRP A 173 -7.75 -10.40 -1.97
CA TRP A 173 -7.59 -11.41 -3.01
C TRP A 173 -6.25 -12.12 -2.81
N THR A 174 -6.28 -13.44 -2.68
CA THR A 174 -5.08 -14.27 -2.50
C THR A 174 -5.06 -15.44 -3.47
N ASP A 175 -3.87 -15.94 -3.78
CA ASP A 175 -3.66 -17.19 -4.50
C ASP A 175 -2.63 -18.07 -3.76
N ARG A 176 -2.47 -19.33 -4.16
CA ARG A 176 -1.58 -20.28 -3.49
C ARG A 176 -0.12 -19.80 -3.47
N PRO A 177 0.50 -19.35 -4.58
CA PRO A 177 1.85 -18.82 -4.55
C PRO A 177 2.02 -17.64 -3.58
N ALA A 178 1.12 -16.65 -3.64
CA ALA A 178 1.18 -15.48 -2.77
C ALA A 178 1.02 -15.86 -1.29
N ARG A 179 0.17 -16.84 -0.98
CA ARG A 179 0.03 -17.37 0.39
C ARG A 179 1.32 -18.05 0.88
N ILE A 180 1.98 -18.85 0.05
CA ILE A 180 3.26 -19.49 0.40
C ILE A 180 4.33 -18.44 0.69
N TRP A 181 4.48 -17.45 -0.20
CA TRP A 181 5.46 -16.38 -0.02
C TRP A 181 5.15 -15.51 1.19
N ALA A 182 3.87 -15.26 1.48
CA ALA A 182 3.47 -14.55 2.69
C ALA A 182 3.90 -15.28 3.97
N TYR A 183 3.78 -16.62 4.01
CA TYR A 183 4.25 -17.43 5.15
C TYR A 183 5.77 -17.44 5.31
N LEU A 184 6.52 -17.22 4.23
CA LEU A 184 7.98 -17.10 4.27
C LEU A 184 8.47 -15.67 4.51
N GLY A 185 7.63 -14.67 4.21
CA GLY A 185 7.97 -13.25 4.25
C GLY A 185 7.12 -12.45 5.24
N ALA A 186 6.04 -11.85 4.75
CA ALA A 186 5.26 -10.88 5.52
C ALA A 186 4.76 -11.39 6.89
N ILE A 187 4.30 -12.65 6.97
CA ILE A 187 3.74 -13.22 8.20
C ILE A 187 4.80 -13.32 9.31
N PRO A 188 5.96 -13.98 9.12
CA PRO A 188 6.99 -14.03 10.16
C PRO A 188 7.67 -12.68 10.41
N HIS A 189 7.83 -11.82 9.38
CA HIS A 189 8.45 -10.51 9.56
C HIS A 189 7.62 -9.58 10.44
N TRP A 190 6.31 -9.52 10.17
CA TRP A 190 5.38 -8.68 10.93
C TRP A 190 4.74 -9.39 12.11
N VAL A 191 4.97 -10.71 12.25
CA VAL A 191 4.35 -11.61 13.22
C VAL A 191 2.82 -11.47 13.18
N TYR A 192 2.29 -11.55 11.96
CA TYR A 192 0.85 -11.41 11.64
C TYR A 192 0.06 -12.70 11.91
N PHE A 193 0.40 -13.45 12.94
CA PHE A 193 -0.44 -14.56 13.37
C PHE A 193 -1.75 -13.99 13.93
N THR A 194 -2.89 -14.45 13.40
CA THR A 194 -4.22 -13.91 13.73
C THR A 194 -4.46 -13.79 15.22
N GLY A 195 -4.14 -14.84 15.98
CA GLY A 195 -4.33 -14.85 17.43
C GLY A 195 -3.62 -13.69 18.13
N LEU A 196 -2.35 -13.43 17.80
CA LEU A 196 -1.60 -12.32 18.39
C LEU A 196 -2.05 -10.96 17.82
N ARG A 197 -2.27 -10.88 16.50
CA ARG A 197 -2.57 -9.63 15.79
C ARG A 197 -3.95 -9.06 16.15
N GLN A 198 -4.90 -9.91 16.54
CA GLN A 198 -6.20 -9.49 17.08
C GLN A 198 -6.07 -8.82 18.45
N HIS A 199 -5.06 -9.19 19.25
CA HIS A 199 -4.71 -8.52 20.50
C HIS A 199 -3.65 -7.45 20.25
N GLN A 200 -4.07 -6.32 19.67
CA GLN A 200 -3.20 -5.20 19.30
C GLN A 200 -2.17 -4.79 20.37
N PRO A 201 -2.53 -4.61 21.66
CA PRO A 201 -1.55 -4.26 22.69
C PRO A 201 -0.52 -5.37 22.93
N ALA A 202 -0.93 -6.64 22.88
CA ALA A 202 -0.01 -7.77 23.08
C ALA A 202 0.97 -7.91 21.91
N TRP A 203 0.49 -7.77 20.67
CA TRP A 203 1.34 -7.73 19.48
C TRP A 203 2.35 -6.57 19.54
N PHE A 204 1.88 -5.37 19.88
CA PHE A 204 2.73 -4.20 20.03
C PHE A 204 3.82 -4.40 21.08
N ASN A 205 3.43 -4.85 22.29
CA ASN A 205 4.36 -5.11 23.37
C ASN A 205 5.39 -6.19 22.98
N PHE A 206 4.95 -7.28 22.35
CA PHE A 206 5.85 -8.32 21.86
C PHE A 206 6.91 -7.74 20.91
N MET A 207 6.49 -6.92 19.93
CA MET A 207 7.39 -6.30 18.97
C MET A 207 8.43 -5.40 19.65
N VAL A 208 7.97 -4.49 20.52
CA VAL A 208 8.85 -3.55 21.22
C VAL A 208 9.85 -4.29 22.13
N TRP A 209 9.38 -5.26 22.91
CA TRP A 209 10.27 -6.02 23.81
C TRP A 209 11.24 -6.93 23.04
N ALA A 210 10.78 -7.62 22.00
CA ALA A 210 11.65 -8.45 21.17
C ALA A 210 12.74 -7.60 20.49
N ALA A 211 12.37 -6.44 19.95
CA ALA A 211 13.30 -5.52 19.32
C ALA A 211 14.27 -4.89 20.36
N GLY A 212 13.78 -4.47 21.52
CA GLY A 212 14.58 -3.90 22.60
C GLY A 212 15.61 -4.90 23.16
N MET A 213 15.19 -6.13 23.44
CA MET A 213 16.11 -7.21 23.85
C MET A 213 17.11 -7.54 22.73
N GLY A 214 16.66 -7.52 21.47
CA GLY A 214 17.53 -7.66 20.31
C GLY A 214 18.60 -6.56 20.21
N ALA A 215 18.23 -5.31 20.46
CA ALA A 215 19.17 -4.19 20.50
C ALA A 215 20.20 -4.36 21.62
N VAL A 216 19.78 -4.76 22.83
CA VAL A 216 20.69 -5.07 23.94
C VAL A 216 21.63 -6.22 23.59
N MET A 217 21.12 -7.28 22.96
CA MET A 217 21.92 -8.41 22.48
C MET A 217 23.01 -7.97 21.49
N CYS A 218 22.64 -7.17 20.48
CA CYS A 218 23.59 -6.66 19.49
C CYS A 218 24.60 -5.69 20.11
N PHE A 219 24.15 -4.76 20.96
CA PHE A 219 25.00 -3.80 21.65
C PHE A 219 26.05 -4.49 22.55
N THR A 220 25.60 -5.42 23.40
CA THR A 220 26.50 -6.18 24.27
C THR A 220 27.49 -7.02 23.46
N GLY A 221 27.07 -7.62 22.34
CA GLY A 221 27.96 -8.35 21.42
C GLY A 221 29.04 -7.48 20.80
N LEU A 222 28.67 -6.33 20.24
CA LEU A 222 29.59 -5.35 19.67
C LEU A 222 30.56 -4.79 20.71
N TRP A 223 30.07 -4.50 21.91
CA TRP A 223 30.91 -4.02 23.01
C TRP A 223 31.95 -5.07 23.40
N ILE A 224 31.53 -6.33 23.60
CA ILE A 224 32.46 -7.44 23.92
C ILE A 224 33.49 -7.60 22.80
N GLY A 225 33.04 -7.63 21.54
CA GLY A 225 33.90 -7.79 20.38
C GLY A 225 34.95 -6.69 20.27
N THR A 226 34.56 -5.45 20.53
CA THR A 226 35.45 -4.27 20.54
C THR A 226 36.45 -4.33 21.69
N VAL A 227 36.01 -4.66 22.91
CA VAL A 227 36.90 -4.82 24.07
C VAL A 227 37.95 -5.90 23.81
N ILE A 228 37.55 -7.00 23.18
CA ILE A 228 38.45 -8.12 22.84
C ILE A 228 39.48 -7.69 21.79
N LEU A 229 39.07 -6.94 20.76
CA LEU A 229 40.00 -6.39 19.76
C LEU A 229 40.96 -5.38 20.39
N TRP A 230 40.45 -4.47 21.23
CA TRP A 230 41.25 -3.45 21.90
C TRP A 230 42.31 -4.07 22.82
N ARG A 231 41.98 -5.12 23.58
CA ARG A 231 42.95 -5.85 24.41
C ARG A 231 44.03 -6.56 23.60
N ASN A 232 43.71 -7.01 22.39
CA ASN A 232 44.64 -7.72 21.52
C ASN A 232 45.34 -6.82 20.49
N ARG A 233 45.11 -5.50 20.49
CA ARG A 233 45.66 -4.55 19.51
C ARG A 233 47.17 -4.66 19.30
N ARG A 234 47.92 -4.99 20.36
CA ARG A 234 49.39 -5.17 20.31
C ARG A 234 49.84 -6.43 19.56
N LYS A 235 48.95 -7.38 19.31
CA LYS A 235 49.18 -8.62 18.56
C LYS A 235 48.54 -8.59 17.16
N GLY A 236 48.09 -7.40 16.72
CA GLY A 236 47.31 -7.16 15.50
C GLY A 236 45.79 -7.16 15.73
N LEU A 237 45.03 -6.52 14.83
CA LEU A 237 43.56 -6.49 14.79
C LEU A 237 42.93 -7.85 14.44
N ARG A 238 43.46 -8.95 14.98
CA ARG A 238 43.04 -10.32 14.71
C ARG A 238 42.16 -10.84 15.85
N SER A 239 41.12 -11.59 15.47
CA SER A 239 40.27 -12.29 16.43
C SER A 239 41.09 -13.31 17.23
N PRO A 240 41.08 -13.27 18.58
CA PRO A 240 41.90 -14.15 19.43
C PRO A 240 41.33 -15.57 19.54
N TYR A 241 40.16 -15.83 18.96
CA TYR A 241 39.51 -17.14 19.04
C TYR A 241 40.24 -18.17 18.17
N LYS A 242 40.67 -19.26 18.82
CA LYS A 242 41.32 -20.41 18.14
C LYS A 242 40.31 -21.27 17.37
N LYS A 243 39.10 -21.48 17.91
CA LYS A 243 38.03 -22.24 17.25
C LYS A 243 37.47 -21.47 16.06
N ARG A 244 37.39 -22.11 14.88
CA ARG A 244 36.94 -21.48 13.62
C ARG A 244 35.56 -20.81 13.73
N TRP A 245 34.57 -21.49 14.32
CA TRP A 245 33.21 -20.96 14.48
C TRP A 245 33.14 -19.67 15.31
N LEU A 246 33.85 -19.65 16.45
CA LEU A 246 33.90 -18.46 17.33
C LEU A 246 34.66 -17.30 16.66
N ARG A 247 35.68 -17.61 15.86
CA ARG A 247 36.39 -16.62 15.06
C ARG A 247 35.47 -15.98 14.03
N TRP A 248 34.74 -16.80 13.26
CA TRP A 248 33.79 -16.30 12.27
C TRP A 248 32.67 -15.50 12.92
N HIS A 249 32.06 -16.01 13.99
CA HIS A 249 31.05 -15.27 14.75
C HIS A 249 31.56 -13.91 15.26
N HIS A 250 32.81 -13.84 15.75
CA HIS A 250 33.41 -12.58 16.19
C HIS A 250 33.65 -11.61 15.01
N VAL A 251 34.22 -12.07 13.89
CA VAL A 251 34.51 -11.21 12.74
C VAL A 251 33.22 -10.75 12.05
N THR A 252 32.31 -11.66 11.72
CA THR A 252 31.04 -11.32 11.07
C THR A 252 30.13 -10.56 12.02
N GLY A 253 30.12 -10.91 13.31
CA GLY A 253 29.36 -10.19 14.34
C GLY A 253 29.81 -8.75 14.54
N MET A 254 31.09 -8.42 14.34
CA MET A 254 31.57 -7.03 14.39
C MET A 254 31.09 -6.21 13.20
N VAL A 255 31.02 -6.80 12.00
CA VAL A 255 30.57 -6.11 10.79
C VAL A 255 29.03 -6.05 10.75
N PHE A 256 28.38 -7.21 10.74
CA PHE A 256 26.93 -7.34 10.64
C PHE A 256 26.20 -6.93 11.93
N GLY A 257 26.85 -6.94 13.08
CA GLY A 257 26.23 -6.51 14.34
C GLY A 257 25.82 -5.04 14.35
N ILE A 258 26.56 -4.16 13.63
CA ILE A 258 26.20 -2.75 13.48
C ILE A 258 24.92 -2.62 12.64
N PHE A 259 24.84 -3.36 11.52
CA PHE A 259 23.65 -3.41 10.68
C PHE A 259 22.46 -4.01 11.42
N ALA A 260 22.65 -5.10 12.19
CA ALA A 260 21.59 -5.70 12.98
C ALA A 260 21.09 -4.78 14.10
N LEU A 261 22.01 -4.08 14.78
CA LEU A 261 21.66 -3.11 15.81
C LEU A 261 20.84 -1.95 15.24
N THR A 262 21.30 -1.36 14.14
CA THR A 262 20.59 -0.25 13.48
C THR A 262 19.25 -0.70 12.91
N PHE A 263 19.18 -1.87 12.30
CA PHE A 263 17.95 -2.49 11.80
C PHE A 263 16.90 -2.68 12.91
N VAL A 264 17.26 -3.36 14.00
CA VAL A 264 16.29 -3.66 15.07
C VAL A 264 15.89 -2.42 15.85
N PHE A 265 16.84 -1.51 16.07
CA PHE A 265 16.58 -0.22 16.72
C PHE A 265 15.66 0.65 15.87
N SER A 266 15.90 0.72 14.55
CA SER A 266 15.02 1.42 13.61
C SER A 266 13.60 0.82 13.60
N GLY A 267 13.49 -0.51 13.59
CA GLY A 267 12.20 -1.20 13.70
C GLY A 267 11.45 -0.83 14.99
N MET A 268 12.13 -0.84 16.13
CA MET A 268 11.54 -0.43 17.42
C MET A 268 11.07 1.03 17.39
N MET A 269 11.92 1.96 16.93
CA MET A 269 11.60 3.38 16.85
C MET A 269 10.48 3.70 15.86
N SER A 270 10.25 2.85 14.85
CA SER A 270 9.13 3.01 13.92
C SER A 270 7.76 2.70 14.55
N MET A 271 7.74 1.97 15.66
CA MET A 271 6.52 1.59 16.36
C MET A 271 6.26 2.46 17.60
N VAL A 272 7.30 2.91 18.28
CA VAL A 272 7.18 3.75 19.47
C VAL A 272 6.87 5.19 19.05
N ASP A 273 5.78 5.75 19.56
CA ASP A 273 5.52 7.18 19.43
C ASP A 273 6.69 7.96 20.04
N LEU A 274 7.40 8.71 19.18
CA LEU A 274 8.48 9.58 19.62
C LEU A 274 7.94 10.58 20.65
N PRO A 275 8.68 10.87 21.73
CA PRO A 275 8.32 11.95 22.65
C PRO A 275 8.08 13.27 21.90
N ASP A 276 7.13 14.09 22.36
CA ASP A 276 6.69 15.30 21.65
C ASP A 276 7.81 16.32 21.38
N TRP A 277 8.90 16.28 22.15
CA TRP A 277 10.09 17.12 21.94
C TRP A 277 10.98 16.63 20.78
N MET A 278 10.87 15.36 20.39
CA MET A 278 11.61 14.70 19.33
C MET A 278 10.78 14.59 18.04
N LYS A 279 9.45 14.61 18.17
CA LYS A 279 8.58 14.95 17.06
C LYS A 279 8.97 16.35 16.64
N LYS A 280 9.73 16.47 15.54
CA LYS A 280 9.79 17.72 14.79
C LYS A 280 8.33 18.15 14.69
N LYS A 281 7.96 19.31 15.26
CA LYS A 281 6.65 19.91 14.95
C LYS A 281 6.63 19.90 13.44
N SER A 282 5.88 18.98 12.85
CA SER A 282 5.53 19.09 11.46
C SER A 282 4.74 20.37 11.50
N GLU A 283 5.38 21.49 11.14
CA GLU A 283 4.63 22.62 10.64
C GLU A 283 3.60 22.00 9.70
N ALA A 284 2.35 22.44 9.84
CA ALA A 284 1.24 22.01 9.00
C ALA A 284 1.44 22.37 7.50
N ASN A 285 2.69 22.67 7.11
CA ASN A 285 3.21 23.10 5.83
C ASN A 285 4.26 22.13 5.26
N LEU A 286 4.38 20.89 5.75
CA LEU A 286 4.89 19.85 4.85
C LEU A 286 3.90 19.79 3.69
N PRO A 287 4.30 20.21 2.46
CA PRO A 287 3.41 20.12 1.32
C PRO A 287 2.90 18.68 1.28
N PRO A 288 1.58 18.46 1.06
CA PRO A 288 1.10 17.11 0.87
C PRO A 288 2.01 16.47 -0.17
N SER A 289 2.49 15.25 0.11
CA SER A 289 3.24 14.44 -0.85
C SER A 289 2.71 14.71 -2.26
N PRO A 290 3.55 14.76 -3.32
CA PRO A 290 3.04 14.97 -4.68
C PRO A 290 1.87 14.03 -5.03
N ARG A 291 1.85 12.82 -4.43
CA ARG A 291 0.76 11.84 -4.50
C ARG A 291 -0.54 12.21 -3.77
N GLY A 292 -0.50 13.06 -2.76
CA GLY A 292 -1.64 13.48 -1.94
C GLY A 292 -2.50 14.57 -2.56
N ARG A 293 -1.97 15.31 -3.55
CA ARG A 293 -2.75 16.24 -4.41
C ARG A 293 -2.87 15.78 -5.87
N GLN A 294 -1.98 14.90 -6.37
CA GLN A 294 -2.22 14.17 -7.61
C GLN A 294 -3.51 13.34 -7.46
N GLY A 295 -4.54 13.69 -8.24
CA GLY A 295 -5.78 12.92 -8.29
C GLY A 295 -6.90 13.40 -7.38
N ALA A 296 -6.74 14.52 -6.67
CA ALA A 296 -7.88 15.18 -6.05
C ALA A 296 -8.71 15.87 -7.15
N MET A 297 -10.01 15.60 -7.18
CA MET A 297 -10.92 16.20 -8.15
C MET A 297 -11.13 17.70 -7.85
N LEU A 298 -11.11 18.55 -8.88
CA LEU A 298 -11.58 19.94 -8.80
C LEU A 298 -13.11 20.03 -8.74
N ALA A 299 -13.66 21.23 -8.52
CA ALA A 299 -15.10 21.43 -8.62
C ALA A 299 -15.61 20.96 -10.02
N PRO A 300 -16.78 20.30 -10.10
CA PRO A 300 -17.26 19.66 -11.33
C PRO A 300 -17.32 20.59 -12.54
N GLU A 301 -17.62 21.86 -12.30
CA GLU A 301 -17.65 22.95 -13.29
C GLU A 301 -16.33 23.18 -14.05
N ASN A 302 -15.19 22.74 -13.50
CA ASN A 302 -13.90 22.84 -14.18
C ASN A 302 -13.71 21.76 -15.26
N TYR A 303 -14.52 20.69 -15.23
CA TYR A 303 -14.46 19.61 -16.21
C TYR A 303 -15.43 19.91 -17.36
N VAL A 304 -14.94 20.67 -18.34
CA VAL A 304 -15.72 21.15 -19.49
C VAL A 304 -15.92 20.07 -20.54
N LEU A 305 -14.97 19.14 -20.70
CA LEU A 305 -15.10 18.04 -21.65
C LEU A 305 -16.18 17.06 -21.18
N ASP A 306 -17.15 16.74 -22.03
CA ASP A 306 -18.13 15.70 -21.72
C ASP A 306 -17.47 14.32 -21.72
N TYR A 307 -17.37 13.73 -20.53
CA TYR A 307 -16.77 12.41 -20.31
C TYR A 307 -17.46 11.28 -21.11
N ARG A 308 -18.71 11.46 -21.55
CA ARG A 308 -19.44 10.48 -22.37
C ARG A 308 -18.78 10.30 -23.75
N LEU A 309 -18.24 11.38 -24.31
CA LEU A 309 -17.50 11.34 -25.58
C LEU A 309 -16.31 10.37 -25.52
N LEU A 310 -15.75 10.14 -24.32
CA LEU A 310 -14.64 9.20 -24.13
C LEU A 310 -15.09 7.76 -24.37
N VAL A 311 -16.30 7.40 -23.93
CA VAL A 311 -16.88 6.07 -24.15
C VAL A 311 -17.21 5.85 -25.62
N ASP A 312 -17.69 6.89 -26.31
CA ASP A 312 -18.05 6.82 -27.73
C ASP A 312 -16.81 6.81 -28.65
N SER A 313 -15.74 7.52 -28.26
CA SER A 313 -14.57 7.74 -29.13
C SER A 313 -13.40 6.81 -28.83
N LEU A 314 -13.31 6.23 -27.63
CA LEU A 314 -12.23 5.32 -27.25
C LEU A 314 -12.77 3.89 -27.12
N PRO A 315 -12.12 2.89 -27.74
CA PRO A 315 -12.55 1.51 -27.61
C PRO A 315 -12.27 0.98 -26.20
N GLY A 316 -13.23 0.22 -25.65
CA GLY A 316 -13.01 -0.60 -24.46
C GLY A 316 -12.73 0.18 -23.16
N VAL A 317 -13.36 1.35 -22.97
CA VAL A 317 -13.27 2.12 -21.73
C VAL A 317 -13.90 1.34 -20.58
N LYS A 318 -13.15 1.05 -19.51
CA LYS A 318 -13.59 0.26 -18.34
C LYS A 318 -13.84 1.11 -17.10
N ARG A 319 -13.08 2.18 -16.93
CA ARG A 319 -13.18 3.10 -15.78
C ARG A 319 -12.73 4.49 -16.17
N ILE A 320 -13.44 5.51 -15.71
CA ILE A 320 -13.06 6.92 -15.87
C ILE A 320 -12.94 7.53 -14.47
N GLU A 321 -11.85 8.22 -14.19
CA GLU A 321 -11.64 8.94 -12.93
C GLU A 321 -11.41 10.43 -13.19
N TRP A 322 -12.06 11.27 -12.37
CA TRP A 322 -11.89 12.71 -12.39
C TRP A 322 -10.69 13.06 -11.52
N GLN A 323 -9.66 13.61 -12.15
CA GLN A 323 -8.42 13.97 -11.48
C GLN A 323 -8.01 15.38 -11.86
N ALA A 324 -7.14 15.98 -11.04
CA ALA A 324 -6.48 17.21 -11.40
C ALA A 324 -5.01 17.19 -11.02
N PHE A 325 -4.24 17.99 -11.76
CA PHE A 325 -2.85 18.28 -11.47
C PHE A 325 -2.64 19.79 -11.49
N ALA A 326 -2.18 20.37 -10.38
CA ALA A 326 -1.89 21.80 -10.28
C ALA A 326 -3.02 22.74 -10.73
N GLY A 327 -4.29 22.35 -10.53
CA GLY A 327 -5.45 23.12 -10.99
C GLY A 327 -5.90 22.82 -12.42
N HIS A 328 -5.22 21.94 -13.15
CA HIS A 328 -5.63 21.47 -14.47
C HIS A 328 -6.43 20.16 -14.35
N PRO A 329 -7.71 20.14 -14.76
CA PRO A 329 -8.56 18.95 -14.71
C PRO A 329 -8.25 18.00 -15.88
N TYR A 330 -8.24 16.70 -15.59
CA TYR A 330 -8.08 15.65 -16.60
C TYR A 330 -8.84 14.38 -16.20
N TYR A 331 -9.18 13.58 -17.20
CA TYR A 331 -9.76 12.25 -17.02
C TYR A 331 -8.67 11.19 -17.07
N ALA A 332 -8.55 10.39 -16.02
CA ALA A 332 -7.80 9.14 -16.08
C ALA A 332 -8.72 8.04 -16.62
N VAL A 333 -8.56 7.73 -17.90
CA VAL A 333 -9.36 6.74 -18.62
C VAL A 333 -8.61 5.42 -18.65
N HIS A 334 -9.19 4.39 -18.06
CA HIS A 334 -8.68 3.04 -18.12
C HIS A 334 -9.38 2.28 -19.23
N THR A 335 -8.60 1.82 -20.21
CA THR A 335 -9.07 1.02 -21.35
C THR A 335 -8.45 -0.38 -21.31
N ALA A 336 -8.87 -1.27 -22.21
CA ALA A 336 -8.21 -2.56 -22.41
C ALA A 336 -6.72 -2.42 -22.78
N ASP A 337 -6.35 -1.35 -23.49
CA ASP A 337 -4.97 -1.09 -23.94
C ASP A 337 -4.11 -0.36 -22.89
N GLY A 338 -4.68 -0.08 -21.71
CA GLY A 338 -4.02 0.61 -20.62
C GLY A 338 -4.66 1.95 -20.27
N ARG A 339 -3.95 2.73 -19.44
CA ARG A 339 -4.41 4.02 -18.92
C ARG A 339 -4.03 5.16 -19.87
N LYS A 340 -5.01 6.00 -20.23
CA LYS A 340 -4.85 7.24 -21.00
C LYS A 340 -5.31 8.40 -20.13
N ASN A 341 -4.52 9.47 -20.05
CA ASN A 341 -4.93 10.70 -19.38
C ASN A 341 -5.40 11.69 -20.44
N ILE A 342 -6.63 12.18 -20.35
CA ILE A 342 -7.28 13.05 -21.33
C ILE A 342 -7.56 14.41 -20.69
N ASP A 343 -7.20 15.49 -21.35
CA ASP A 343 -7.47 16.85 -20.87
C ASP A 343 -8.98 17.09 -20.77
N ALA A 344 -9.45 17.55 -19.62
CA ALA A 344 -10.87 17.80 -19.37
C ALA A 344 -11.24 19.29 -19.38
N SER A 345 -10.29 20.19 -19.65
CA SER A 345 -10.50 21.64 -19.60
C SER A 345 -11.14 22.24 -20.85
N LEU A 346 -11.10 21.52 -21.98
CA LEU A 346 -11.58 22.00 -23.28
C LEU A 346 -12.83 21.25 -23.74
N SER A 347 -13.82 22.00 -24.24
CA SER A 347 -15.02 21.40 -24.83
C SER A 347 -14.70 20.72 -26.17
N GLY A 348 -15.21 19.50 -26.36
CA GLY A 348 -15.30 18.82 -27.66
C GLY A 348 -14.01 18.28 -28.29
N ALA A 349 -12.84 18.49 -27.68
CA ALA A 349 -11.56 17.99 -28.20
C ALA A 349 -10.93 16.96 -27.25
N ILE A 350 -10.99 15.68 -27.62
CA ILE A 350 -10.27 14.61 -26.90
C ILE A 350 -8.78 14.74 -27.21
N ARG A 351 -8.02 15.27 -26.24
CA ARG A 351 -6.57 15.44 -26.35
C ARG A 351 -5.87 14.78 -25.16
N PRO A 352 -4.70 14.15 -25.36
CA PRO A 352 -3.90 13.67 -24.25
C PRO A 352 -3.56 14.81 -23.29
N PHE A 353 -3.72 14.57 -22.00
CA PHE A 353 -3.24 15.49 -20.96
C PHE A 353 -1.73 15.37 -20.86
N CYS A 354 -1.02 16.40 -21.33
CA CYS A 354 0.42 16.51 -21.23
C CYS A 354 0.76 17.51 -20.13
N LEU A 355 1.57 17.09 -19.16
CA LEU A 355 2.20 18.04 -18.24
C LEU A 355 3.15 18.90 -19.07
N THR A 356 3.04 20.23 -19.00
CA THR A 356 4.02 21.14 -19.62
C THR A 356 4.98 21.64 -18.57
N GLU A 357 6.16 22.07 -19.00
CA GLU A 357 7.17 22.66 -18.10
C GLU A 357 6.59 23.81 -17.26
N ALA A 358 5.74 24.65 -17.86
CA ALA A 358 5.07 25.74 -17.17
C ALA A 358 4.19 25.25 -16.01
N ILE A 359 3.38 24.21 -16.23
CA ILE A 359 2.49 23.62 -15.21
C ILE A 359 3.31 23.03 -14.07
N VAL A 360 4.42 22.34 -14.38
CA VAL A 360 5.31 21.75 -13.37
C VAL A 360 6.02 22.84 -12.58
N ARG A 361 6.51 23.90 -13.23
CA ARG A 361 7.14 25.04 -12.57
C ARG A 361 6.18 25.80 -11.66
N GLU A 362 4.93 26.00 -12.10
CA GLU A 362 3.91 26.63 -11.27
C GLU A 362 3.64 25.80 -10.01
N TYR A 363 3.45 24.49 -10.17
CA TYR A 363 3.25 23.57 -9.05
C TYR A 363 4.43 23.58 -8.07
N LEU A 364 5.66 23.48 -8.58
CA LEU A 364 6.87 23.53 -7.75
C LEU A 364 7.04 24.89 -7.08
N GLY A 365 6.74 25.99 -7.77
CA GLY A 365 6.76 27.34 -7.23
C GLY A 365 5.78 27.56 -6.07
N GLN A 366 4.61 26.90 -6.10
CA GLN A 366 3.67 26.88 -4.97
C GLN A 366 4.24 26.14 -3.75
N ILE A 367 5.14 25.18 -3.96
CA ILE A 367 5.67 24.30 -2.92
C ILE A 367 6.96 24.85 -2.30
N HIS A 368 7.95 25.23 -3.10
CA HIS A 368 9.26 25.68 -2.61
C HIS A 368 9.52 27.18 -2.80
N GLY A 369 8.53 27.94 -3.28
CA GLY A 369 8.67 29.36 -3.59
C GLY A 369 9.16 29.61 -5.02
N LYS A 370 8.89 30.82 -5.53
CA LYS A 370 9.15 31.20 -6.94
C LYS A 370 10.65 31.29 -7.27
N ASP A 371 11.50 31.46 -6.27
CA ASP A 371 12.96 31.67 -6.43
C ASP A 371 13.77 30.37 -6.39
N ALA A 372 13.11 29.21 -6.23
CA ALA A 372 13.78 27.93 -6.18
C ALA A 372 14.30 27.52 -7.58
N VAL A 373 15.56 27.08 -7.63
CA VAL A 373 16.22 26.63 -8.86
C VAL A 373 15.89 25.16 -9.09
N TYR A 374 15.28 24.84 -10.23
CA TYR A 374 14.93 23.47 -10.61
C TYR A 374 15.54 23.11 -11.96
N THR A 375 15.96 21.85 -12.09
CA THR A 375 16.24 21.21 -13.38
C THR A 375 15.08 20.28 -13.72
N LEU A 376 14.42 20.53 -14.84
CA LEU A 376 13.36 19.67 -15.36
C LEU A 376 13.93 18.86 -16.53
N THR A 377 13.69 17.56 -16.52
CA THR A 377 14.15 16.61 -17.53
C THR A 377 12.97 15.75 -17.99
N LEU A 378 12.57 15.92 -19.25
CA LEU A 378 11.50 15.14 -19.86
C LEU A 378 11.85 13.65 -19.87
N GLN A 379 11.11 12.86 -19.10
CA GLN A 379 11.17 11.40 -19.17
C GLN A 379 10.10 10.90 -20.13
N THR A 380 10.55 10.19 -21.17
CA THR A 380 9.65 9.45 -22.07
C THR A 380 9.37 8.06 -21.49
N ALA A 381 8.24 7.46 -21.88
CA ALA A 381 7.68 6.25 -21.27
C ALA A 381 8.63 5.03 -21.18
N GLY A 382 9.76 5.02 -21.91
CA GLY A 382 10.78 3.97 -21.85
C GLY A 382 11.72 4.04 -20.64
N GLU A 383 11.75 5.15 -19.89
CA GLU A 383 12.68 5.37 -18.77
C GLU A 383 12.00 5.28 -17.38
N LEU A 384 10.67 5.14 -17.34
CA LEU A 384 9.91 5.04 -16.11
C LEU A 384 10.01 3.63 -15.51
N PRO A 385 10.17 3.47 -14.17
CA PRO A 385 9.96 2.19 -13.51
C PRO A 385 8.58 1.63 -13.88
N LYS A 386 8.46 0.32 -14.11
CA LYS A 386 7.23 -0.36 -14.57
C LYS A 386 5.96 -0.07 -13.73
N ASP A 387 6.13 0.50 -12.54
CA ASP A 387 5.06 0.82 -11.58
C ASP A 387 4.62 2.30 -11.59
N MET A 388 5.16 3.16 -12.46
CA MET A 388 4.72 4.57 -12.57
C MET A 388 3.65 4.77 -13.66
N PRO A 389 2.60 5.59 -13.39
CA PRO A 389 1.67 5.99 -14.43
C PRO A 389 2.39 6.82 -15.50
N SER A 390 2.20 6.43 -16.75
CA SER A 390 2.79 7.05 -17.95
C SER A 390 2.14 8.40 -18.26
N LEU A 391 2.46 9.43 -17.48
CA LEU A 391 2.41 10.80 -17.98
C LEU A 391 3.77 11.09 -18.63
N PRO A 392 3.84 11.80 -19.77
CA PRO A 392 5.07 12.50 -20.11
C PRO A 392 5.32 13.51 -18.97
N VAL A 393 6.33 13.23 -18.14
CA VAL A 393 6.72 14.08 -17.01
C VAL A 393 7.94 14.87 -17.48
N TYR A 394 7.83 16.20 -17.50
CA TYR A 394 8.97 17.11 -17.66
C TYR A 394 9.81 17.18 -16.39
#